data_AF-A0A959JL87-F1
#
_entry.id   AF-A0A959JL87-F1
#
_cell.length_a   1.000
_cell.length_b   1.000
_cell.length_c   1.000
_cell.angle_alpha   90.00
_cell.angle_beta   90.00
_cell.angle_gamma   90.00
#
_symmetry.space_group_name_H-M   'P 1'
#
loop_
_entity.id
_entity.type
_entity.pdbx_description
1 polymer ?
#
loop_
_entity_poly.entity_id
_entity_poly.type
_entity_poly.pdbx_seq_one_letter_code
_entity_poly.pdbx_strand_id
1 'polypeptide(L)' 'MSRILYLLIVIVLYNLNVQAQGIEFLEVPWKDAFAKAKEEQKLVFIDCYTKWCGPCKAMAKNTFTQKEVGDF' A
#
# COMPACT_ATOMS: atom_id res chain seq x y z
N MET A 1 4.45 -36.10 16.59
CA MET A 1 4.31 -34.65 16.86
C MET A 1 5.22 -33.76 16.02
N SER A 2 6.50 -34.07 15.83
CA SER A 2 7.48 -33.20 15.14
C SER A 2 7.17 -32.88 13.66
N ARG A 3 6.55 -33.80 12.90
CA ARG A 3 6.16 -33.56 11.49
C ARG A 3 5.01 -32.55 11.31
N ILE A 4 4.04 -32.56 12.24
CA ILE A 4 2.91 -31.62 12.24
C ILE A 4 3.40 -30.21 12.59
N LEU A 5 4.33 -30.11 13.55
CA LEU A 5 4.96 -28.84 13.91
C LEU A 5 5.72 -28.22 12.73
N TYR A 6 6.45 -29.04 11.97
CA TYR A 6 7.17 -28.57 10.78
C TYR A 6 6.23 -28.06 9.67
N LEU A 7 5.12 -28.76 9.43
CA LEU A 7 4.09 -28.33 8.47
C LEU A 7 3.44 -27.00 8.87
N LEU A 8 3.14 -26.82 10.16
CA LEU A 8 2.60 -25.55 10.67
C LEU A 8 3.59 -24.39 10.51
N ILE A 9 4.88 -24.64 10.75
CA ILE A 9 5.93 -23.63 10.56
C ILE A 9 6.03 -23.23 9.07
N VAL A 10 6.02 -24.18 8.15
CA VAL A 10 6.06 -23.89 6.70
C VAL A 10 4.83 -23.09 6.25
N ILE A 11 3.64 -23.42 6.74
CA ILE A 11 2.40 -22.68 6.44
C ILE A 11 2.49 -21.24 6.95
N VAL A 12 2.96 -21.04 8.19
CA VAL A 12 3.10 -19.69 8.76
C VAL A 12 4.11 -18.86 7.96
N LEU A 13 5.26 -19.44 7.58
CA LEU A 13 6.27 -18.76 6.77
C LEU A 13 5.74 -18.38 5.37
N TYR A 14 4.86 -19.18 4.79
CA TYR A 14 4.26 -18.90 3.49
C TYR A 14 3.32 -17.67 3.52
N ASN A 15 2.59 -17.48 4.63
CA ASN A 15 1.66 -16.35 4.80
C ASN A 15 2.37 -15.00 5.05
N LEU A 16 3.66 -14.98 5.42
CA LEU A 16 4.41 -13.74 5.63
C LEU A 16 4.71 -12.97 4.33
N ASN A 17 4.47 -13.57 3.16
CA ASN A 17 4.72 -12.94 1.86
C ASN A 17 3.51 -12.18 1.30
N VAL A 18 2.45 -11.98 2.09
CA VAL A 18 1.33 -11.11 1.68
C VAL A 18 1.75 -9.65 1.82
N GLN A 19 2.39 -9.13 0.79
CA GLN A 19 2.66 -7.70 0.67
C GLN A 19 1.39 -7.01 0.16
N ALA A 20 0.96 -5.94 0.85
CA ALA A 20 -0.13 -5.10 0.37
C ALA A 20 0.23 -4.57 -1.04
N GLN A 21 -0.73 -4.64 -1.97
CA GLN A 21 -0.56 -4.26 -3.37
C GLN A 21 -1.16 -2.87 -3.64
N GLY A 22 -0.53 -2.10 -4.52
CA GLY A 22 -1.01 -0.79 -4.95
C GLY A 22 -0.48 0.38 -4.12
N ILE A 23 -1.06 1.57 -4.33
CA ILE A 23 -0.72 2.79 -3.60
C ILE A 23 -1.41 2.76 -2.23
N GLU A 24 -0.63 2.98 -1.17
CA GLU A 24 -1.14 3.27 0.17
C GLU A 24 -1.19 4.79 0.39
N PHE A 25 -2.40 5.35 0.46
CA PHE A 25 -2.58 6.78 0.74
C PHE A 25 -2.52 7.07 2.24
N LEU A 26 -1.77 8.12 2.60
CA LEU A 26 -1.66 8.62 3.96
C LEU A 26 -2.58 9.83 4.14
N GLU A 27 -3.58 9.71 5.02
CA GLU A 27 -4.45 10.84 5.42
C GLU A 27 -3.87 11.54 6.66
N VAL A 28 -2.85 12.36 6.45
CA VAL A 28 -2.17 13.10 7.52
C VAL A 28 -2.16 14.62 7.24
N PRO A 29 -1.97 15.47 8.28
CA PRO A 29 -1.75 16.89 8.07
C PRO A 29 -0.61 17.15 7.10
N TRP A 30 -0.74 18.21 6.30
CA TRP A 30 0.23 18.56 5.25
C TRP A 30 1.67 18.63 5.76
N LYS A 31 1.90 19.19 6.95
CA LYS A 31 3.25 19.29 7.53
C LYS A 31 3.89 17.92 7.78
N ASP A 32 3.09 16.94 8.21
CA ASP A 32 3.57 15.62 8.58
C ASP A 32 3.90 14.80 7.32
N ALA A 33 3.11 14.95 6.25
CA ALA A 33 3.42 14.35 4.96
C ALA A 33 4.76 14.82 4.40
N PHE A 34 5.04 16.13 4.47
CA PHE A 34 6.31 16.69 3.99
C PHE A 34 7.50 16.33 4.89
N ALA A 35 7.29 16.26 6.21
CA ALA A 35 8.32 15.79 7.13
C ALA A 35 8.72 14.35 6.83
N LYS A 36 7.72 13.45 6.65
CA LYS A 36 7.94 12.05 6.28
C LYS A 36 8.63 11.91 4.91
N ALA A 37 8.19 12.64 3.91
CA ALA A 37 8.81 12.61 2.58
C ALA A 37 10.27 13.08 2.60
N LYS A 38 10.60 14.08 3.43
CA LYS A 38 11.98 14.54 3.65
C LYS A 38 12.84 13.48 4.34
N GLU A 39 12.30 12.80 5.34
CA GLU A 39 12.98 11.71 6.06
C GLU A 39 13.24 10.51 5.14
N GLU A 40 12.25 10.10 4.34
CA GLU A 40 12.38 9.00 3.39
C GLU A 40 13.15 9.37 2.10
N GLN A 41 13.51 10.65 1.93
CA GLN A 41 14.11 11.19 0.70
C GLN A 41 13.29 10.90 -0.56
N LYS A 42 11.96 10.97 -0.45
CA LYS A 42 11.00 10.71 -1.54
C LYS A 42 10.21 11.97 -1.90
N LEU A 43 9.61 11.95 -3.09
CA LEU A 43 8.65 12.97 -3.50
C LEU A 43 7.28 12.74 -2.85
N VAL A 44 6.50 13.81 -2.72
CA VAL A 44 5.11 13.73 -2.24
C VAL A 44 4.18 13.53 -3.43
N PHE A 45 3.43 12.43 -3.43
CA PHE A 45 2.31 12.21 -4.34
C PHE A 45 1.00 12.66 -3.68
N ILE A 46 0.20 13.47 -4.38
CA ILE A 46 -1.04 14.04 -3.86
C ILE A 46 -2.19 13.64 -4.78
N ASP A 47 -3.17 12.91 -4.24
CA ASP A 47 -4.43 12.65 -4.91
C ASP A 47 -5.48 13.69 -4.52
N CYS A 48 -5.93 14.46 -5.51
CA CYS A 48 -6.96 15.50 -5.36
C CYS A 48 -8.26 15.02 -6.01
N TYR A 49 -9.22 14.60 -5.19
CA TYR A 49 -10.50 14.08 -5.67
C TYR A 49 -11.71 14.73 -4.98
N THR A 50 -12.89 14.49 -5.56
CA THR A 50 -14.17 14.80 -4.90
C THR A 50 -14.99 13.52 -4.71
N LYS A 51 -15.89 13.50 -3.72
CA LYS A 51 -16.70 12.31 -3.39
C LYS A 51 -17.57 11.81 -4.55
N TRP A 52 -17.89 12.67 -5.50
CA TRP A 52 -18.72 12.37 -6.66
C TRP A 52 -17.92 12.33 -7.97
N CYS A 53 -16.59 12.46 -7.92
CA CYS A 53 -15.73 12.33 -9.09
C CYS A 53 -15.75 10.88 -9.61
N GLY A 54 -16.51 10.62 -10.67
CA GLY A 54 -16.59 9.32 -11.33
C GLY A 54 -15.23 8.80 -11.81
N PRO A 55 -14.43 9.58 -12.55
CA PRO A 55 -13.10 9.17 -12.99
C PRO A 55 -12.15 8.83 -11.84
N CYS A 56 -12.17 9.60 -10.75
CA CYS A 56 -11.34 9.35 -9.58
C CYS A 56 -11.67 8.00 -8.94
N LYS A 57 -12.97 7.64 -8.84
CA LYS A 57 -13.39 6.31 -8.36
C LYS A 57 -12.92 5.18 -9.28
N ALA A 58 -12.90 5.40 -10.59
CA ALA A 58 -12.38 4.43 -11.54
C ALA A 58 -10.87 4.21 -11.35
N MET A 59 -10.09 5.28 -11.15
CA MET A 59 -8.65 5.18 -10.84
C MET A 59 -8.41 4.46 -9.51
N ALA A 60 -9.14 4.81 -8.46
CA ALA A 60 -9.02 4.16 -7.15
C ALA A 60 -9.32 2.66 -7.22
N LYS A 61 -10.26 2.24 -8.07
CA LYS A 61 -10.62 0.83 -8.22
C LYS A 61 -9.64 0.05 -9.10
N ASN A 62 -9.20 0.65 -10.20
CA ASN A 62 -8.54 -0.08 -11.29
C ASN A 62 -7.05 0.22 -11.42
N THR A 63 -6.58 1.40 -11.00
CA THR A 63 -5.20 1.86 -11.24
C THR A 63 -4.41 1.89 -9.95
N PHE A 64 -4.94 2.48 -8.88
CA PHE A 64 -4.23 2.58 -7.59
C PHE A 64 -4.11 1.24 -6.88
N THR A 65 -4.84 0.21 -7.31
CA THR A 65 -4.73 -1.17 -6.83
C THR A 65 -3.66 -1.99 -7.56
N GLN A 66 -3.13 -1.49 -8.68
CA GLN A 66 -2.10 -2.19 -9.45
C GLN A 66 -0.75 -2.08 -8.74
N LYS A 67 -0.06 -3.20 -8.61
CA LYS A 67 1.24 -3.27 -7.93
C LYS A 67 2.27 -2.37 -8.62
N GLU A 68 2.28 -2.38 -9.95
CA GLU A 68 3.21 -1.62 -10.77
C GLU A 68 3.08 -0.12 -10.55
N VAL A 69 1.88 0.35 -10.20
CA VAL A 69 1.61 1.76 -9.91
C VAL A 69 2.06 2.13 -8.48
N GLY A 70 1.96 1.20 -7.53
CA GLY A 70 2.42 1.40 -6.14
C GLY A 70 3.93 1.22 -5.92
N ASP A 71 4.64 0.63 -6.88
CA ASP A 71 6.09 0.40 -6.81
C ASP A 71 6.93 1.65 -7.18
N PHE A 72 6.28 2.74 -7.61
CA PHE A 72 6.92 4.04 -7.88
C PHE A 72 7.08 4.89 -6.62
#